data_AF-A0A382R6M6-F1
#
_entry.id   AF-A0A382R6M6-F1
#
_cell.length_a   1.000
_cell.length_b   1.000
_cell.length_c   1.000
_cell.angle_alpha   90.00
_cell.angle_beta   90.00
_cell.angle_gamma   90.00
#
_symmetry.space_group_name_H-M   'P 1'
#
loop_
_entity.id
_entity.type
_entity.pdbx_description
1 polymer ?
#
loop_
_entity_poly.entity_id
_entity_poly.type
_entity_poly.pdbx_seq_one_letter_code
_entity_poly.pdbx_strand_id
1 'polypeptide(L)'
;MKIAAVIPARMASRRHPGKPLIEIEGLPMIEHVRRRTVLCSGFSDVVVATCDAEIQEAVEAFGGTVIMTSKEHIMASDRVA
;
A
#
# COMPACT_ATOMS: atom_id res chain seq x y z
N MET A 1 -11.55 -17.94 -11.03
CA MET A 1 -11.70 -17.30 -9.71
C MET A 1 -10.98 -15.96 -9.76
N LYS A 2 -11.59 -14.85 -9.32
CA LYS A 2 -10.91 -13.55 -9.23
C LYS A 2 -10.29 -13.43 -7.84
N ILE A 3 -9.01 -13.07 -7.76
CA ILE A 3 -8.28 -12.94 -6.51
C ILE A 3 -7.62 -11.57 -6.50
N ALA A 4 -7.95 -10.72 -5.52
CA ALA A 4 -7.31 -9.42 -5.36
C ALA A 4 -6.22 -9.48 -4.28
N ALA A 5 -5.11 -8.79 -4.51
CA ALA A 5 -4.11 -8.52 -3.49
C ALA A 5 -4.33 -7.12 -2.91
N VAL A 6 -4.44 -7.04 -1.58
CA VAL A 6 -4.57 -5.78 -0.86
C VAL A 6 -3.30 -5.55 -0.04
N ILE A 7 -2.68 -4.38 -0.22
CA ILE A 7 -1.46 -3.97 0.47
C ILE A 7 -1.83 -2.90 1.50
N PRO A 8 -2.04 -3.26 2.79
CA PRO A 8 -2.34 -2.27 3.83
C PRO A 8 -1.09 -1.45 4.17
N ALA A 9 -1.20 -0.12 4.12
CA ALA A 9 -0.11 0.78 4.42
C ALA A 9 -0.58 2.01 5.21
N ARG A 10 0.22 2.46 6.18
CA ARG A 10 0.01 3.70 6.93
C ARG A 10 1.33 4.35 7.31
N MET A 11 1.35 5.67 7.44
CA MET A 11 2.50 6.47 7.86
C MET A 11 2.81 6.28 9.34
N ALA A 12 1.77 6.08 10.16
CA ALA A 12 1.86 5.93 11.60
C ALA A 12 2.52 4.58 12.00
N SER A 13 3.84 4.60 12.15
CA SER A 13 4.66 3.49 12.64
C SER A 13 5.56 4.01 13.76
N ARG A 14 5.48 3.39 14.95
CA ARG A 14 6.22 3.85 16.14
C ARG A 14 7.74 3.66 16.02
N ARG A 15 8.16 2.51 15.48
CA ARG A 15 9.59 2.15 15.37
C ARG A 15 10.24 2.74 14.12
N HIS A 16 9.45 3.03 13.09
CA HIS A 16 9.96 3.57 11.84
C HIS A 16 8.90 4.48 11.21
N PRO A 17 8.81 5.75 11.66
CA PRO A 17 7.86 6.71 11.11
C PRO A 17 8.05 6.91 9.61
N GLY A 18 6.96 7.05 8.85
CA GLY A 18 7.04 7.29 7.39
C GLY A 18 7.54 6.10 6.56
N LYS A 19 7.63 4.90 7.16
CA LYS A 19 8.16 3.68 6.53
C LYS A 19 7.71 3.45 5.08
N PRO A 20 6.42 3.59 4.70
CA PRO A 20 5.97 3.36 3.32
C PRO A 20 6.64 4.23 2.26
N LEU A 21 7.08 5.44 2.63
CA LEU A 21 7.65 6.43 1.70
C LEU A 21 9.17 6.54 1.80
N ILE A 22 9.82 5.68 2.59
CA ILE A 22 11.27 5.62 2.63
C ILE A 22 11.78 5.18 1.27
N GLU A 23 12.72 5.96 0.74
CA GLU A 23 13.35 5.65 -0.54
C GLU A 23 14.31 4.47 -0.40
N ILE A 24 14.20 3.53 -1.32
CA ILE A 24 15.08 2.38 -1.48
C ILE A 24 15.43 2.36 -2.96
N GLU A 25 16.69 2.61 -3.31
CA GLU A 25 17.16 2.61 -4.71
C GLU A 25 16.28 3.47 -5.66
N GLY A 26 15.95 4.70 -5.25
CA GLY A 26 15.18 5.64 -6.10
C GLY A 26 13.67 5.43 -6.13
N LEU A 27 13.12 4.46 -5.38
CA LEU A 27 11.68 4.22 -5.28
C LEU A 27 11.22 4.16 -3.83
N PRO A 28 10.01 4.66 -3.50
CA PRO A 28 9.47 4.50 -2.15
C PRO A 28 9.22 3.02 -1.84
N MET A 29 9.39 2.62 -0.58
CA MET A 29 9.23 1.24 -0.11
C MET A 29 7.88 0.63 -0.55
N ILE A 30 6.79 1.40 -0.50
CA ILE A 30 5.46 0.92 -0.91
C ILE A 30 5.41 0.51 -2.38
N GLU A 31 6.15 1.21 -3.25
CA GLU A 31 6.19 0.92 -4.68
C GLU A 31 6.98 -0.36 -4.97
N HIS A 32 8.04 -0.62 -4.20
CA HIS A 32 8.75 -1.90 -4.24
C HIS A 32 7.82 -3.09 -3.96
N VAL A 33 6.93 -2.95 -2.97
CA VAL A 33 5.95 -4.00 -2.63
C VAL A 33 4.93 -4.14 -3.76
N ARG A 34 4.30 -3.03 -4.19
CA ARG A 34 3.28 -3.05 -5.23
C ARG A 34 3.77 -3.68 -6.53
N ARG A 35 4.96 -3.29 -7.02
CA ARG A 35 5.54 -3.87 -8.25
C ARG A 35 5.75 -5.37 -8.13
N ARG A 36 6.27 -5.85 -6.99
CA ARG A 36 6.47 -7.29 -6.76
C ARG A 36 5.13 -8.04 -6.69
N THR A 37 4.10 -7.44 -6.08
CA THR A 37 2.76 -8.03 -6.04
C THR A 37 2.14 -8.13 -7.43
N VAL A 38 2.31 -7.11 -8.29
CA VAL A 38 1.82 -7.12 -9.69
C VAL A 38 2.49 -8.20 -10.55
N LEU A 39 3.74 -8.58 -10.25
CA LEU A 39 4.41 -9.67 -10.96
C LEU A 39 3.83 -11.07 -10.64
N CYS A 40 3.02 -11.20 -9.59
CA CYS A 40 2.38 -12.46 -9.24
C CYS A 40 1.17 -12.71 -10.15
N SER A 41 1.24 -13.75 -10.98
CA SER A 41 0.17 -14.14 -11.92
C SER A 41 -1.13 -14.62 -11.25
N GLY A 42 -1.10 -14.87 -9.94
CA GLY A 42 -2.27 -15.33 -9.18
C GLY A 42 -3.27 -14.22 -8.84
N PHE A 43 -2.90 -12.96 -9.01
CA PHE A 43 -3.77 -11.83 -8.67
C PHE A 43 -4.39 -11.20 -9.92
N SER A 44 -5.70 -11.01 -9.87
CA SER A 44 -6.48 -10.27 -10.86
C SER A 44 -6.36 -8.75 -10.66
N ASP A 45 -6.19 -8.32 -9.41
CA ASP A 45 -6.13 -6.92 -9.02
C ASP A 45 -5.11 -6.73 -7.90
N VAL A 46 -4.42 -5.58 -7.90
CA VAL A 46 -3.51 -5.17 -6.82
C VAL A 46 -3.87 -3.76 -6.38
N VAL A 47 -4.17 -3.59 -5.10
CA VAL A 47 -4.60 -2.32 -4.53
C VAL A 47 -3.88 -2.01 -3.23
N VAL A 48 -3.50 -0.75 -3.03
CA VAL A 48 -2.97 -0.26 -1.76
C VAL A 48 -4.13 0.28 -0.91
N ALA A 49 -4.29 -0.22 0.30
CA ALA A 49 -5.31 0.27 1.24
C ALA A 49 -4.63 1.17 2.30
N THR A 50 -4.94 2.46 2.29
CA THR A 50 -4.27 3.43 3.16
C THR A 50 -5.22 4.49 3.70
N CYS A 51 -4.86 5.14 4.80
CA CYS A 51 -5.60 6.28 5.35
C CYS A 51 -4.84 7.60 5.22
N ASP A 52 -3.65 7.57 4.62
CA ASP A 52 -2.73 8.70 4.53
C ASP A 52 -2.64 9.14 3.06
N ALA A 53 -2.90 10.41 2.80
CA ALA A 53 -2.95 10.97 1.44
C ALA A 53 -1.57 10.94 0.77
N GLU A 54 -0.51 11.06 1.56
CA GLU A 54 0.88 11.00 1.08
C GLU A 54 1.21 9.63 0.46
N ILE A 55 0.63 8.56 1.01
CA ILE A 55 0.78 7.20 0.44
C ILE A 55 -0.06 7.07 -0.82
N GLN A 56 -1.27 7.63 -0.84
CA GLN A 56 -2.11 7.66 -2.03
C GLN A 56 -1.39 8.33 -3.19
N GLU A 57 -0.95 9.58 -3.00
CA GLU A 57 -0.25 10.38 -4.01
C GLU A 57 0.99 9.65 -4.54
N ALA A 58 1.80 9.07 -3.65
CA ALA A 58 2.99 8.34 -4.05
C ALA A 58 2.67 7.12 -4.91
N VAL A 59 1.62 6.36 -4.59
CA VAL A 59 1.24 5.15 -5.35
C VAL A 59 0.58 5.53 -6.68
N GLU A 60 -0.29 6.53 -6.70
CA GLU A 60 -0.96 7.03 -7.90
C GLU A 60 0.04 7.65 -8.90
N ALA A 61 1.10 8.31 -8.41
CA ALA A 61 2.19 8.82 -9.25
C ALA A 61 2.92 7.72 -10.06
N PHE A 62 2.86 6.46 -9.61
CA PHE A 62 3.38 5.30 -10.33
C PHE A 62 2.29 4.46 -11.02
N GLY A 63 1.07 5.02 -11.15
CA GLY A 63 -0.08 4.38 -11.78
C GLY A 63 -0.65 3.20 -10.98
N GLY A 64 -0.42 3.14 -9.67
CA GLY A 64 -0.99 2.14 -8.79
C GLY A 64 -2.42 2.48 -8.34
N THR A 65 -3.23 1.45 -8.07
CA THR A 65 -4.58 1.62 -7.54
C THR A 65 -4.54 1.77 -6.02
N VAL A 66 -5.31 2.72 -5.49
CA VAL A 66 -5.43 3.00 -4.06
C VAL A 66 -6.89 2.99 -3.63
N ILE A 67 -7.14 2.46 -2.43
CA ILE A 67 -8.42 2.63 -1.71
C ILE A 67 -8.12 3.35 -0.40
N MET A 68 -8.84 4.46 -0.19
CA MET A 68 -8.79 5.19 1.07
C MET A 68 -9.59 4.44 2.15
N THR A 69 -8.97 4.27 3.30
CA THR A 69 -9.50 3.58 4.48
C THR A 69 -9.52 4.52 5.68
N SER A 70 -10.28 4.15 6.71
CA SER A 70 -10.40 4.94 7.93
C SER A 70 -9.08 5.01 8.73
N LYS A 71 -8.83 6.12 9.44
CA LYS A 71 -7.67 6.26 10.34
C LYS A 71 -7.87 5.51 11.65
N GLU A 72 -9.12 5.20 11.98
CA GLU A 72 -9.58 4.54 13.21
C GLU A 72 -9.30 3.03 13.22
N HIS A 73 -8.95 2.43 12.08
CA HIS A 73 -8.51 1.03 12.02
C HIS A 73 -7.24 0.80 12.84
N ILE A 74 -7.36 -0.03 13.87
CA ILE A 74 -6.32 -0.29 14.87
C ILE A 74 -5.24 -1.18 14.25
N MET A 75 -5.67 -2.24 13.56
CA MET A 75 -4.82 -3.27 12.97
C MET A 75 -4.82 -3.20 11.43
N ALA A 76 -3.87 -3.91 10.81
CA ALA A 76 -3.81 -4.01 9.36
C ALA A 76 -4.96 -4.85 8.79
N SER A 77 -5.39 -5.89 9.49
CA SER A 77 -6.51 -6.74 9.10
C SER A 77 -7.82 -5.97 9.00
N ASP A 78 -8.05 -5.00 9.89
CA ASP A 78 -9.27 -4.19 9.91
C ASP A 78 -9.45 -3.35 8.63
N ARG A 79 -8.35 -3.10 7.90
CA ARG A 79 -8.35 -2.35 6.62
C ARG A 79 -8.69 -3.21 5.41
N VAL A 80 -8.77 -4.52 5.58
CA VAL A 80 -8.91 -5.52 4.50
C VAL A 80 -10.13 -6.42 4.71
N ALA A 81 -10.73 -6.40 5.91
CA ALA A 81 -11.87 -7.22 6.31
C ALA A 81 -13.21 -6.70 5.77
#